data_AF-A0A6P8GT63-F1
#
_entry.id   AF-A0A6P8GT63-F1
#
_cell.length_a   1.000
_cell.length_b   1.000
_cell.length_c   1.000
_cell.angle_alpha   90.00
_cell.angle_beta   90.00
_cell.angle_gamma   90.00
#
_symmetry.space_group_name_H-M   'P 1'
#
loop_
_entity.id
_entity.type
_entity.pdbx_description
1 polymer ?
#
loop_
_entity_poly.entity_id
_entity_poly.type
_entity_poly.pdbx_seq_one_letter_code
_entity_poly.pdbx_strand_id
1 'polypeptide(L)'
;MYFCRATNTHLPRDLTSRKVYLEVLAPPSVSVWPSMLTAPIGAEVVIRCRVSGHPAPLIVWSKQGRSVMTGGKITMGVRNATLFISSVRRFDEGTYTCRAFNTMGQDERGATLRVAGE
;
A
#
# COMPACT_ATOMS: atom_id res chain seq x y z
N MET A 1 4.72 -24.57 -4.81
CA MET A 1 4.61 -25.79 -3.97
C MET A 1 5.52 -26.83 -4.59
N TYR A 2 6.46 -27.34 -3.82
CA TYR A 2 7.44 -28.33 -4.28
C TYR A 2 7.21 -29.64 -3.56
N PHE A 3 7.58 -30.75 -4.19
CA PHE A 3 7.55 -32.07 -3.57
C PHE A 3 8.94 -32.71 -3.69
N CYS A 4 9.44 -33.25 -2.58
CA CYS A 4 10.58 -34.16 -2.59
C CYS A 4 10.03 -35.58 -2.67
N ARG A 5 10.55 -36.40 -3.59
CA ARG A 5 10.09 -37.77 -3.83
C ARG A 5 11.27 -38.72 -3.77
N ALA A 6 11.21 -39.70 -2.86
CA ALA A 6 12.20 -40.76 -2.75
C ALA A 6 11.61 -42.10 -3.26
N THR A 7 12.40 -42.83 -4.04
CA THR A 7 12.05 -44.13 -4.63
C THR A 7 13.15 -45.13 -4.34
N ASN A 8 12.78 -46.35 -3.91
CA ASN A 8 13.70 -47.48 -3.83
C ASN A 8 13.48 -48.40 -5.04
N THR A 9 14.52 -48.64 -5.84
CA THR A 9 14.47 -49.49 -7.04
C THR A 9 14.19 -50.96 -6.73
N HIS A 10 14.45 -51.40 -5.50
CA HIS A 10 14.16 -52.75 -5.01
C HIS A 10 12.79 -52.87 -4.35
N LEU A 11 12.16 -51.75 -3.97
CA LEU A 11 10.82 -51.69 -3.39
C LEU A 11 10.00 -50.62 -4.14
N PRO A 12 9.57 -50.90 -5.38
CA PRO A 12 8.91 -49.92 -6.24
C PRO A 12 7.59 -49.36 -5.70
N ARG A 13 7.07 -49.93 -4.60
CA ARG A 13 5.88 -49.47 -3.88
C ARG A 13 6.20 -48.53 -2.69
N ASP A 14 7.45 -48.50 -2.21
CA ASP A 14 7.88 -47.58 -1.15
C ASP A 14 8.25 -46.23 -1.75
N LEU A 15 7.21 -45.49 -2.11
CA LEU A 15 7.28 -44.10 -2.53
C LEU A 15 6.94 -43.21 -1.33
N THR A 16 7.90 -42.45 -0.84
CA THR A 16 7.62 -41.39 0.14
C THR A 16 7.73 -40.03 -0.54
N SER A 17 6.78 -39.13 -0.22
CA SER A 17 6.83 -37.75 -0.68
C SER A 17 6.49 -36.79 0.45
N ARG A 18 7.18 -35.64 0.47
CA ARG A 18 6.86 -34.52 1.37
C ARG A 18 6.68 -33.25 0.58
N LYS A 19 5.67 -32.46 0.97
CA LYS A 19 5.40 -31.14 0.40
C LYS A 19 6.25 -30.08 1.10
N VAL A 20 6.74 -29.12 0.33
CA VAL A 20 7.47 -27.94 0.79
C VAL A 20 6.83 -26.70 0.18
N TYR A 21 6.60 -25.69 1.02
CA TYR A 21 6.09 -24.39 0.60
C TYR A 21 7.27 -23.43 0.47
N LEU A 22 7.43 -22.84 -0.71
CA LEU A 22 8.36 -21.74 -0.94
C LEU A 22 7.54 -20.45 -0.87
N GLU A 23 7.89 -19.57 0.07
CA GLU A 23 7.34 -18.22 0.13
C GLU A 23 8.30 -17.26 -0.57
N VAL A 24 7.81 -16.56 -1.59
CA VAL A 24 8.59 -15.54 -2.30
C VAL A 24 8.31 -14.20 -1.66
N LEU A 25 9.33 -13.62 -1.03
CA LEU A 25 9.26 -12.32 -0.38
C LEU A 25 9.62 -11.23 -1.39
N ALA A 26 8.98 -10.07 -1.27
CA ALA A 26 9.19 -8.92 -2.13
C ALA A 26 9.06 -7.61 -1.33
N PRO A 27 9.95 -6.62 -1.56
CA PRO A 27 9.83 -5.31 -0.93
C PRO A 27 8.55 -4.61 -1.38
N PRO A 28 8.07 -3.61 -0.62
CA PRO A 28 6.92 -2.83 -1.01
C PRO A 28 7.21 -2.04 -2.29
N SER A 29 6.21 -1.89 -3.15
CA SER A 29 6.25 -0.98 -4.30
C SER A 29 5.00 -0.12 -4.28
N VAL A 30 5.19 1.20 -4.27
CA VAL A 30 4.13 2.19 -4.10
C VAL A 30 3.91 2.98 -5.38
N SER A 31 2.65 3.20 -5.72
CA SER A 31 2.24 4.19 -6.71
C SER A 31 1.04 4.99 -6.19
N VAL A 32 1.00 6.28 -6.50
CA VAL A 32 -0.09 7.18 -6.08
C VAL A 32 -0.76 7.81 -7.29
N TRP A 33 -2.07 8.00 -7.20
CA TRP A 33 -2.85 8.67 -8.24
C TRP A 33 -4.04 9.44 -7.63
N PRO A 34 -4.25 10.70 -8.05
CA PRO A 34 -3.36 11.51 -8.88
C PRO A 34 -2.08 11.92 -8.12
N SER A 35 -0.97 12.15 -8.83
CA SER A 35 0.29 12.64 -8.23
C SER A 35 0.28 14.15 -7.99
N MET A 36 -0.57 14.88 -8.72
CA MET A 36 -0.85 16.30 -8.51
C MET A 36 -2.32 16.55 -8.83
N LEU A 37 -3.00 17.31 -7.99
CA LEU A 37 -4.36 17.74 -8.23
C LEU A 37 -4.61 19.13 -7.66
N THR A 38 -5.55 19.84 -8.28
CA THR A 38 -6.07 21.11 -7.80
C THR A 38 -7.56 20.96 -7.53
N ALA A 39 -8.03 21.35 -6.36
CA ALA A 39 -9.45 21.26 -5.98
C ALA A 39 -9.96 22.58 -5.37
N PRO A 40 -11.17 23.03 -5.68
CA PRO A 40 -11.76 24.22 -5.06
C PRO A 40 -12.11 23.96 -3.58
N ILE A 41 -12.27 25.04 -2.83
CA ILE A 41 -12.73 24.97 -1.43
C ILE A 41 -14.10 24.27 -1.38
N GLY A 42 -14.27 23.38 -0.39
CA GLY A 42 -15.51 22.61 -0.21
C GLY A 42 -15.60 21.34 -1.04
N ALA A 43 -14.71 21.13 -2.03
CA ALA A 43 -14.70 19.92 -2.83
C ALA A 43 -14.31 18.68 -2.02
N GLU A 44 -14.63 17.51 -2.58
CA GLU A 44 -14.13 16.21 -2.11
C GLU A 44 -12.94 15.78 -2.96
N VAL A 45 -11.89 15.30 -2.30
CA VAL A 45 -10.65 14.83 -2.91
C VAL A 45 -10.40 13.38 -2.54
N VAL A 46 -9.98 12.59 -3.54
CA VAL A 46 -9.60 11.19 -3.37
C VAL A 46 -8.20 10.97 -3.91
N ILE A 47 -7.30 10.48 -3.06
CA ILE A 47 -5.94 10.10 -3.41
C ILE A 47 -5.81 8.59 -3.21
N ARG A 48 -5.49 7.85 -4.28
CA ARG A 48 -5.32 6.40 -4.25
C ARG A 48 -3.84 6.06 -4.17
N CYS A 49 -3.50 5.12 -3.31
CA CYS A 49 -2.19 4.52 -3.15
C CYS A 49 -2.29 3.03 -3.47
N ARG A 50 -1.71 2.59 -4.58
CA ARG A 50 -1.60 1.18 -4.91
C ARG A 50 -0.27 0.66 -4.39
N VAL A 51 -0.34 -0.42 -3.63
CA VAL A 51 0.80 -1.04 -2.95
C VAL A 51 0.84 -2.52 -3.30
N SER A 52 2.00 -2.98 -3.75
CA SER A 52 2.34 -4.40 -3.87
C SER A 52 3.50 -4.74 -2.93
N GLY A 53 3.70 -6.02 -2.63
CA GLY A 53 4.76 -6.50 -1.74
C GLY A 53 4.32 -7.75 -0.97
N HIS A 54 5.31 -8.56 -0.57
CA HIS A 54 5.09 -9.79 0.19
C HIS A 54 6.15 -9.92 1.30
N PRO A 55 5.77 -10.04 2.59
CA PRO A 55 4.41 -10.06 3.14
C PRO A 55 3.63 -8.76 2.85
N ALA A 56 2.30 -8.82 2.98
CA ALA A 56 1.42 -7.70 2.67
C ALA A 56 1.86 -6.43 3.43
N PRO A 57 2.22 -5.32 2.74
CA PRO A 57 2.75 -4.15 3.41
C PRO A 57 1.70 -3.41 4.24
N LEU A 58 2.11 -2.83 5.36
CA LEU A 58 1.31 -1.88 6.11
C LEU A 58 1.44 -0.49 5.48
N ILE A 59 0.31 0.22 5.36
CA ILE A 59 0.21 1.52 4.69
C ILE A 59 -0.04 2.61 5.73
N VAL A 60 0.77 3.67 5.68
CA VAL A 60 0.65 4.86 6.50
C VAL A 60 0.67 6.11 5.63
N TRP A 61 -0.24 7.04 5.93
CA TRP A 61 -0.28 8.35 5.29
C TRP A 61 0.33 9.42 6.18
N SER A 62 1.07 10.32 5.56
CA SER A 62 1.55 11.56 6.18
C SER A 62 1.24 12.75 5.28
N LYS A 63 1.08 13.93 5.88
CA LYS A 63 0.99 15.21 5.19
C LYS A 63 2.17 16.05 5.63
N GLN A 64 3.03 16.44 4.69
CA GLN A 64 4.23 17.24 4.99
C GLN A 64 5.05 16.66 6.16
N GLY A 65 5.21 15.33 6.20
CA GLY A 65 5.95 14.62 7.24
C GLY A 65 5.20 14.38 8.55
N ARG A 66 3.98 14.90 8.73
CA ARG A 66 3.15 14.64 9.91
C ARG A 66 2.12 13.55 9.62
N SER A 67 2.01 12.55 10.51
CA SER A 67 1.04 11.47 10.35
C SER A 67 -0.38 12.00 10.20
N VAL A 68 -1.11 11.47 9.22
CA VAL A 68 -2.52 11.79 9.02
C VAL A 68 -3.35 10.89 9.91
N MET A 69 -4.06 11.48 10.87
CA MET A 69 -5.03 10.77 11.70
C MET A 69 -6.37 10.69 10.97
N THR A 70 -6.97 9.51 10.95
CA THR A 70 -8.34 9.30 10.47
C THR A 70 -9.32 9.94 11.45
N GLY A 71 -10.29 10.71 10.94
CA GLY A 71 -11.31 11.34 11.76
C GLY A 71 -11.94 12.57 11.09
N GLY A 72 -13.26 12.72 11.25
CA GLY A 72 -14.01 13.84 10.70
C GLY A 72 -13.93 13.89 9.17
N LYS A 73 -13.12 14.82 8.66
CA LYS A 73 -13.00 15.11 7.22
C LYS A 73 -12.04 14.19 6.45
N ILE A 74 -11.13 13.50 7.16
CA ILE A 74 -10.19 12.57 6.53
C ILE A 74 -10.60 11.14 6.87
N THR A 75 -10.87 10.34 5.84
CA THR A 75 -11.16 8.92 5.98
C THR A 75 -10.21 8.09 5.12
N MET A 76 -10.03 6.82 5.51
CA MET A 76 -9.17 5.87 4.82
C MET A 76 -10.01 4.70 4.30
N GLY A 77 -9.74 4.29 3.07
CA GLY A 77 -10.36 3.13 2.44
C GLY A 77 -9.73 1.80 2.90
N VAL A 78 -10.07 0.73 2.17
CA VAL A 78 -9.57 -0.63 2.43
C VAL A 78 -8.04 -0.64 2.54
N ARG A 79 -7.53 -1.23 3.64
CA ARG A 79 -6.09 -1.32 3.96
C ARG A 79 -5.36 0.03 4.01
N ASN A 80 -6.07 1.14 4.24
CA ASN A 80 -5.53 2.50 4.17
C ASN A 80 -4.98 2.88 2.78
N ALA A 81 -5.35 2.15 1.73
CA ALA A 81 -4.86 2.37 0.37
C ALA A 81 -5.48 3.60 -0.31
N THR A 82 -6.57 4.15 0.23
CA THR A 82 -7.23 5.34 -0.35
C THR A 82 -7.41 6.38 0.74
N LEU A 83 -7.00 7.62 0.46
CA LEU A 83 -7.21 8.76 1.32
C LEU A 83 -8.34 9.62 0.76
N PHE A 84 -9.38 9.84 1.56
CA PHE A 84 -10.48 10.72 1.24
C PHE A 84 -10.36 11.98 2.09
N ILE A 85 -10.50 13.15 1.47
CA ILE A 85 -10.51 14.46 2.12
C ILE A 85 -11.80 15.15 1.72
N SER A 86 -12.75 15.27 2.64
CA SER A 86 -14.01 15.96 2.40
C SER A 86 -13.90 17.45 2.77
N SER A 87 -14.66 18.29 2.06
CA SER A 87 -14.75 19.73 2.31
C SER A 87 -13.37 20.40 2.40
N VAL A 88 -12.61 20.35 1.29
CA VAL A 88 -11.25 20.88 1.19
C VAL A 88 -11.18 22.34 1.66
N ARG A 89 -10.19 22.65 2.50
CA ARG A 89 -9.88 24.02 2.97
C ARG A 89 -8.48 24.42 2.56
N ARG A 90 -8.15 25.73 2.63
CA ARG A 90 -6.80 26.25 2.34
C ARG A 90 -5.70 25.50 3.10
N PHE A 91 -5.93 25.16 4.36
CA PHE A 91 -4.95 24.42 5.17
C PHE A 91 -4.79 22.95 4.76
N ASP A 92 -5.66 22.41 3.90
CA ASP A 92 -5.55 21.06 3.35
C ASP A 92 -4.56 20.96 2.20
N GLU A 93 -4.17 22.09 1.62
CA GLU A 93 -3.06 22.18 0.67
C GLU A 93 -1.79 21.53 1.22
N GLY A 94 -1.08 20.80 0.36
CA GLY A 94 0.20 20.19 0.68
C GLY A 94 0.41 18.83 0.03
N THR A 95 1.55 18.22 0.34
CA THR A 95 1.93 16.90 -0.17
C THR A 95 1.51 15.82 0.82
N TYR A 96 0.67 14.90 0.34
CA TYR A 96 0.25 13.69 1.03
C TYR A 96 1.10 12.53 0.58
N THR A 97 1.88 11.95 1.48
CA THR A 97 2.78 10.84 1.21
C THR A 97 2.19 9.54 1.71
N CYS A 98 2.03 8.58 0.81
CA CYS A 98 1.74 7.20 1.14
C CYS A 98 3.06 6.46 1.31
N ARG A 99 3.30 5.90 2.51
CA ARG A 99 4.45 5.04 2.80
C ARG A 99 3.97 3.63 3.08
N ALA A 100 4.62 2.65 2.46
CA ALA A 100 4.34 1.23 2.65
C ALA A 100 5.58 0.53 3.21
N PHE A 101 5.38 -0.40 4.14
CA PHE A 101 6.47 -1.12 4.80
C PHE A 101 6.12 -2.59 5.03
N ASN A 102 7.12 -3.46 4.83
CA ASN A 102 7.10 -4.86 5.24
C ASN A 102 8.50 -5.28 5.71
N THR A 103 8.69 -6.57 6.01
CA THR A 103 9.97 -7.10 6.48
C THR A 103 11.10 -7.04 5.43
N MET A 104 10.77 -6.86 4.15
CA MET A 104 11.75 -6.75 3.06
C MET A 104 12.15 -5.30 2.77
N GLY A 105 11.46 -4.30 3.32
CA GLY A 105 11.82 -2.90 3.17
C GLY A 105 10.63 -1.94 3.20
N GLN A 106 10.84 -0.76 2.62
CA GLN A 106 9.84 0.30 2.53
C GLN A 106 9.93 1.03 1.19
N ASP A 107 8.81 1.58 0.73
CA ASP A 107 8.74 2.49 -0.41
C ASP A 107 7.68 3.58 -0.13
N GLU A 108 7.81 4.73 -0.77
CA GLU A 108 6.89 5.86 -0.57
C GLU A 108 6.69 6.71 -1.82
N ARG A 109 5.49 7.27 -1.99
CA ARG A 109 5.20 8.25 -3.04
C ARG A 109 4.26 9.34 -2.54
N GLY A 110 4.47 10.56 -3.04
CA GLY A 110 3.72 11.75 -2.68
C GLY A 110 2.72 12.18 -3.74
N ALA A 111 1.56 12.67 -3.30
CA ALA A 111 0.56 13.35 -4.12
C ALA A 111 0.41 14.79 -3.62
N THR A 112 0.48 15.78 -4.52
CA THR A 112 0.37 17.20 -4.17
C THR A 112 -1.03 17.71 -4.41
N LEU A 113 -1.73 18.10 -3.35
CA LEU A 113 -3.02 18.79 -3.40
C LEU A 113 -2.77 20.30 -3.37
N ARG A 114 -3.27 21.02 -4.38
CA ARG A 114 -3.39 22.48 -4.42
C ARG A 114 -4.85 22.89 -4.24
N VAL A 115 -5.09 24.00 -3.56
CA VAL A 115 -6.44 24.52 -3.41
C VAL A 115 -6.65 25.62 -4.44
N ALA A 116 -7.61 25.44 -5.35
CA ALA A 116 -8.00 26.51 -6.26
C ALA A 116 -8.58 27.68 -5.45
N GLY A 117 -7.97 28.87 -5.60
CA GLY A 117 -8.49 30.12 -5.08
C GLY A 117 -9.42 30.77 -6.10
N GLU A 118 -10.45 31.44 -5.58
CA GLU A 118 -11.45 32.26 -6.29
C GLU A 118 -10.83 33.26 -7.27
#